data_AF-A0A9P4NSX6-F1
#
_entry.id   AF-A0A9P4NSX6-F1
#
_cell.length_a   1.000
_cell.length_b   1.000
_cell.length_c   1.000
_cell.angle_alpha   90.00
_cell.angle_beta   90.00
_cell.angle_gamma   90.00
#
_symmetry.space_group_name_H-M   'P 1'
#
loop_
_entity.id
_entity.type
_entity.pdbx_description
1 polymer ?
#
loop_
_entity_poly.entity_id
_entity_poly.type
_entity_poly.pdbx_seq_one_letter_code
_entity_poly.pdbx_strand_id
1 'polypeptide(L)'
;MKFDLSNNWGTLSPAANLAHEFGHAFGLIHEHQKPSAWVADPTTGRSTPLLKFYCENLADFGKVIKDRNEAACTSLNVANERDFSAKEFLAYPAFSYNGMSPAFDWQSIMLYSSHAGGKLNWKKPGRRTTLTRWNGDEIRPNLDPSALDGAAIQLLCPPAPPPAPAPAPAPTP
;
A
#
# COMPACT_ATOMS: atom_id res chain seq x y z
N MET A 1 3.67 2.91 -11.82
CA MET A 1 2.65 1.90 -12.14
C MET A 1 3.20 0.94 -13.17
N LYS A 2 3.24 -0.36 -12.87
CA LYS A 2 3.66 -1.41 -13.81
C LYS A 2 2.67 -2.55 -13.69
N PHE A 3 1.90 -2.79 -14.75
CA PHE A 3 1.00 -3.94 -14.80
C PHE A 3 1.82 -5.23 -14.87
N ASP A 4 1.88 -5.96 -13.76
CA ASP A 4 2.47 -7.31 -13.69
C ASP A 4 1.35 -8.34 -13.50
N LEU A 5 0.93 -8.95 -14.62
CA LEU A 5 -0.10 -9.99 -14.65
C LEU A 5 0.45 -11.37 -14.25
N SER A 6 1.71 -11.46 -13.78
CA SER A 6 2.24 -12.73 -13.31
C SER A 6 1.71 -13.08 -11.92
N ASN A 7 1.61 -14.38 -11.64
CA ASN A 7 1.25 -14.89 -10.30
C ASN A 7 2.39 -14.69 -9.26
N ASN A 8 3.41 -13.89 -9.58
CA ASN A 8 4.66 -13.80 -8.82
C ASN A 8 4.88 -12.44 -8.14
N TRP A 9 3.86 -11.57 -8.16
CA TRP A 9 3.89 -10.22 -7.61
C TRP A 9 2.60 -9.90 -6.82
N GLY A 10 2.73 -9.08 -5.78
CA GLY A 10 1.60 -8.51 -5.01
C GLY A 10 0.66 -9.53 -4.37
N THR A 11 -0.42 -9.84 -5.09
CA THR A 11 -1.55 -10.67 -4.64
C THR A 11 -1.52 -12.12 -5.14
N LEU A 12 -0.56 -12.48 -6.01
CA LEU A 12 -0.46 -13.81 -6.65
C LEU A 12 -1.65 -14.16 -7.57
N SER A 13 -2.51 -13.19 -7.91
CA SER A 13 -3.63 -13.32 -8.86
C SER A 13 -3.60 -12.17 -9.88
N PRO A 14 -3.66 -12.45 -11.20
CA PRO A 14 -3.61 -11.39 -12.21
C PRO A 14 -4.78 -10.41 -12.11
N ALA A 15 -5.98 -10.92 -11.80
CA ALA A 15 -7.17 -10.09 -11.64
C ALA A 15 -7.06 -9.16 -10.41
N ALA A 16 -6.56 -9.70 -9.30
CA ALA A 16 -6.35 -8.93 -8.08
C ALA A 16 -5.20 -7.91 -8.24
N ASN A 17 -4.11 -8.27 -8.94
CA ASN A 17 -3.06 -7.33 -9.31
C ASN A 17 -3.62 -6.20 -10.20
N LEU A 18 -4.48 -6.51 -11.17
CA LEU A 18 -5.11 -5.47 -11.99
C LEU A 18 -5.99 -4.54 -11.16
N ALA A 19 -6.80 -5.09 -10.26
CA ALA A 19 -7.64 -4.30 -9.35
C ALA A 19 -6.81 -3.42 -8.41
N HIS A 20 -5.68 -3.94 -7.90
CA HIS A 20 -4.69 -3.19 -7.12
C HIS A 20 -4.11 -2.00 -7.89
N GLU A 21 -3.66 -2.21 -9.13
CA GLU A 21 -3.14 -1.12 -9.96
C GLU A 21 -4.24 -0.09 -10.32
N PHE A 22 -5.51 -0.50 -10.46
CA PHE A 22 -6.61 0.45 -10.58
C PHE A 22 -6.82 1.26 -9.30
N GLY A 23 -6.66 0.65 -8.12
CA GLY A 23 -6.63 1.38 -6.85
C GLY A 23 -5.62 2.53 -6.87
N HIS A 24 -4.38 2.25 -7.31
CA HIS A 24 -3.38 3.28 -7.54
C HIS A 24 -3.80 4.35 -8.56
N ALA A 25 -4.48 3.97 -9.64
CA ALA A 25 -4.98 4.92 -10.65
C ALA A 25 -5.99 5.91 -10.07
N PHE A 26 -6.80 5.49 -9.10
CA PHE A 26 -7.73 6.35 -8.37
C PHE A 26 -7.07 7.12 -7.21
N GLY A 27 -5.78 6.91 -6.95
CA GLY A 27 -5.01 7.64 -5.94
C GLY A 27 -4.85 6.90 -4.61
N LEU A 28 -5.24 5.62 -4.51
CA LEU A 28 -4.91 4.82 -3.34
C LEU A 28 -3.40 4.54 -3.29
N ILE A 29 -2.80 4.62 -2.10
CA ILE A 29 -1.45 4.14 -1.84
C ILE A 29 -1.52 2.74 -1.22
N HIS A 30 -0.37 2.09 -1.03
CA HIS A 30 -0.38 0.82 -0.30
C HIS A 30 -0.83 1.01 1.15
N GLU A 31 -1.61 0.07 1.64
CA GLU A 31 -2.20 0.14 2.98
C GLU A 31 -1.12 0.16 4.07
N HIS A 32 -0.08 -0.66 3.90
CA HIS A 32 1.08 -0.69 4.79
C HIS A 32 1.91 0.59 4.74
N GLN A 33 1.69 1.51 3.81
CA GLN A 33 2.40 2.79 3.82
C GLN A 33 1.70 3.85 4.67
N LYS A 34 0.50 3.60 5.21
CA LYS A 34 -0.15 4.53 6.15
C LYS A 34 0.69 4.71 7.43
N PRO A 35 0.75 5.91 8.03
CA PRO A 35 1.62 6.15 9.18
C PRO A 35 1.12 5.37 10.39
N SER A 36 -0.19 5.15 10.49
CA SER A 36 -0.85 4.31 11.51
C SER A 36 -0.34 2.86 11.51
N ALA A 37 0.26 2.39 10.42
CA ALA A 37 0.91 1.07 10.38
C ALA A 37 2.27 1.05 11.09
N TRP A 38 2.92 2.21 11.22
CA TRP A 38 4.31 2.36 11.66
C TRP A 38 4.46 3.05 13.03
N VAL A 39 3.38 3.59 13.58
CA VAL A 39 3.36 4.20 14.91
C VAL A 39 2.67 3.28 15.92
N ALA A 40 3.03 3.47 17.19
CA ALA A 40 2.24 2.98 18.31
C ALA A 40 0.82 3.53 18.20
N ASP A 41 -0.19 2.71 18.51
CA ASP A 41 -1.58 3.15 18.50
C ASP A 41 -1.95 3.67 19.90
N PRO A 42 -2.09 4.99 20.07
CA PRO A 42 -2.40 5.59 21.37
C PRO A 42 -3.85 5.31 21.81
N THR A 43 -4.74 4.90 20.90
CA THR A 43 -6.16 4.65 21.21
C THR A 43 -6.40 3.25 21.76
N THR A 44 -5.57 2.28 21.37
CA THR A 44 -5.61 0.90 21.89
C THR A 44 -4.54 0.63 22.96
N GLY A 45 -3.71 1.62 23.29
CA GLY A 45 -2.61 1.50 24.27
C GLY A 45 -1.42 0.69 23.76
N ARG A 46 -1.32 0.51 22.44
CA ARG A 46 -0.35 -0.39 21.82
C ARG A 46 0.96 0.33 21.54
N SER A 47 2.03 -0.08 22.22
CA SER A 47 3.35 0.55 22.11
C SER A 47 4.16 0.14 20.87
N THR A 48 3.67 -0.81 20.06
CA THR A 48 4.40 -1.37 18.92
C THR A 48 3.74 -1.07 17.57
N PRO A 49 4.50 -0.83 16.48
CA PRO A 49 3.98 -0.67 15.11
C PRO A 49 3.20 -1.88 14.62
N LEU A 50 2.10 -1.69 13.85
CA LEU A 50 1.22 -2.77 13.33
C LEU A 50 1.99 -3.85 12.56
N LEU A 51 3.07 -3.43 11.91
CA LEU A 51 3.84 -4.24 10.97
C LEU A 51 5.29 -4.39 11.41
N LYS A 52 5.90 -5.47 10.95
CA LYS A 52 7.34 -5.69 11.00
C LYS A 52 7.87 -5.88 9.59
N PHE A 53 8.85 -5.06 9.21
CA PHE A 53 9.44 -5.05 7.88
C PHE A 53 10.88 -5.56 7.93
N TYR A 54 11.18 -6.50 7.03
CA TYR A 54 12.44 -7.21 6.90
C TYR A 54 13.13 -6.74 5.62
N CYS A 55 13.68 -5.53 5.66
CA CYS A 55 14.31 -4.88 4.51
C CYS A 55 15.41 -5.73 3.85
N GLU A 56 16.18 -6.45 4.66
CA GLU A 56 17.27 -7.34 4.24
C GLU A 56 16.79 -8.51 3.36
N ASN A 57 15.49 -8.81 3.39
CA ASN A 57 14.89 -9.86 2.58
C ASN A 57 14.44 -9.39 1.19
N LEU A 58 14.48 -8.10 0.88
CA LEU A 58 14.14 -7.56 -0.44
C LEU A 58 15.12 -8.00 -1.54
N ALA A 59 14.60 -8.31 -2.72
CA ALA A 59 15.36 -8.90 -3.82
C ALA A 59 16.59 -8.08 -4.26
N ASP A 60 16.48 -6.75 -4.19
CA ASP A 60 17.49 -5.77 -4.59
C ASP A 60 18.33 -5.25 -3.42
N PHE A 61 18.11 -5.72 -2.18
CA PHE A 61 18.83 -5.27 -0.99
C PHE A 61 20.36 -5.30 -1.17
N GLY A 62 20.92 -6.42 -1.62
CA GLY A 62 22.37 -6.57 -1.79
C GLY A 62 22.94 -5.75 -2.96
N LYS A 63 22.09 -5.24 -3.87
CA LYS A 63 22.51 -4.37 -4.97
C LYS A 63 22.60 -2.91 -4.50
N VAL A 64 21.64 -2.49 -3.67
CA VAL A 64 21.53 -1.11 -3.19
C VAL A 64 22.36 -0.87 -1.93
N ILE A 65 22.37 -1.81 -0.98
CA ILE A 65 23.04 -1.68 0.31
C ILE A 65 24.38 -2.39 0.23
N LYS A 66 25.44 -1.65 -0.14
CA LYS A 66 26.81 -2.16 -0.25
C LYS A 66 27.62 -2.01 1.04
N ASP A 67 27.40 -0.93 1.78
CA ASP A 67 28.26 -0.53 2.91
C ASP A 67 27.54 -0.55 4.27
N ARG A 68 26.49 -1.36 4.43
CA ARG A 68 25.60 -1.39 5.62
C ARG A 68 24.96 -0.04 6.00
N ASN A 69 24.99 0.96 5.12
CA ASN A 69 24.18 2.16 5.29
C ASN A 69 22.72 1.83 4.95
N GLU A 70 22.01 1.34 5.95
CA GLU A 70 20.61 0.92 5.91
C GLU A 70 19.62 2.10 5.99
N ALA A 71 20.06 3.35 5.79
CA ALA A 71 19.16 4.50 5.76
C ALA A 71 18.03 4.34 4.73
N ALA A 72 18.27 3.63 3.61
CA ALA A 72 17.25 3.33 2.61
C ALA A 72 16.20 2.30 3.09
N CYS A 73 16.43 1.62 4.22
CA CYS A 73 15.48 0.71 4.86
C CYS A 73 14.54 1.42 5.85
N THR A 74 14.78 2.69 6.17
CA THR A 74 13.98 3.45 7.15
C THR A 74 13.55 4.82 6.64
N SER A 75 14.19 5.35 5.60
CA SER A 75 13.86 6.63 4.98
C SER A 75 13.31 6.43 3.58
N LEU A 76 12.03 6.80 3.40
CA LEU A 76 11.37 6.78 2.09
C LEU A 76 12.12 7.66 1.06
N ASN A 77 12.66 8.80 1.49
CA ASN A 77 13.42 9.70 0.61
C ASN A 77 14.70 9.01 0.10
N VAL A 78 15.47 8.41 1.00
CA VAL A 78 16.71 7.71 0.61
C VAL A 78 16.40 6.47 -0.23
N ALA A 79 15.30 5.77 0.05
CA ALA A 79 14.84 4.65 -0.76
C ALA A 79 14.46 5.10 -2.18
N ASN A 80 13.76 6.23 -2.33
CA ASN A 80 13.41 6.82 -3.61
C ASN A 80 14.65 7.25 -4.40
N GLU A 81 15.59 7.98 -3.78
CA GLU A 81 16.83 8.45 -4.42
C GLU A 81 17.68 7.31 -4.98
N ARG A 82 17.62 6.13 -4.34
CA ARG A 82 18.39 4.95 -4.72
C ARG A 82 17.61 3.96 -5.59
N ASP A 83 16.39 4.31 -5.99
CA ASP A 83 15.45 3.42 -6.68
C ASP A 83 15.31 2.04 -5.99
N PHE A 84 15.28 2.06 -4.66
CA PHE A 84 15.26 0.85 -3.85
C PHE A 84 13.83 0.41 -3.58
N SER A 85 13.53 -0.89 -3.75
CA SER A 85 12.18 -1.43 -3.55
C SER A 85 11.59 -1.20 -2.14
N ALA A 86 12.41 -0.90 -1.13
CA ALA A 86 11.91 -0.49 0.19
C ALA A 86 10.99 0.73 0.15
N LYS A 87 11.09 1.60 -0.86
CA LYS A 87 10.18 2.75 -1.05
C LYS A 87 8.71 2.33 -1.14
N GLU A 88 8.44 1.13 -1.63
CA GLU A 88 7.09 0.56 -1.74
C GLU A 88 6.55 0.06 -0.39
N PHE A 89 7.39 -0.07 0.63
CA PHE A 89 7.02 -0.54 1.97
C PHE A 89 6.92 0.58 2.99
N LEU A 90 7.83 1.57 2.90
CA LEU A 90 7.98 2.58 3.94
C LEU A 90 6.80 3.56 3.99
N ALA A 91 6.54 4.08 5.20
CA ALA A 91 5.46 5.01 5.45
C ALA A 91 5.55 6.26 4.56
N TYR A 92 4.42 6.66 3.96
CA TYR A 92 4.30 7.99 3.37
C TYR A 92 4.21 9.06 4.47
N PRO A 93 4.73 10.27 4.24
CA PRO A 93 4.57 11.37 5.18
C PRO A 93 3.09 11.70 5.43
N ALA A 94 2.72 12.01 6.67
CA ALA A 94 1.34 12.23 7.14
C ALA A 94 0.50 13.27 6.36
N PHE A 95 1.13 14.13 5.55
CA PHE A 95 0.46 15.14 4.73
C PHE A 95 0.05 14.64 3.33
N SER A 96 0.37 13.39 2.97
CA SER A 96 0.06 12.83 1.64
C SER A 96 -1.29 12.10 1.55
N TYR A 97 -2.12 12.11 2.61
CA TYR A 97 -3.33 11.28 2.76
C TYR A 97 -4.65 12.00 2.48
N ASN A 98 -4.73 12.82 1.44
CA ASN A 98 -5.98 13.50 1.09
C ASN A 98 -7.08 12.45 0.83
N GLY A 99 -8.10 12.38 1.69
CA GLY A 99 -9.29 11.54 1.46
C GLY A 99 -9.14 10.05 1.78
N MET A 100 -8.06 9.60 2.42
CA MET A 100 -7.92 8.20 2.85
C MET A 100 -8.25 8.03 4.33
N SER A 101 -8.95 6.94 4.68
CA SER A 101 -9.21 6.60 6.09
C SER A 101 -7.90 6.45 6.87
N PRO A 102 -7.75 7.08 8.06
CA PRO A 102 -6.57 6.91 8.89
C PRO A 102 -6.51 5.51 9.54
N ALA A 103 -7.64 4.80 9.58
CA ALA A 103 -7.71 3.45 10.10
C ALA A 103 -7.01 2.47 9.15
N PHE A 104 -6.31 1.50 9.74
CA PHE A 104 -5.64 0.44 9.01
C PHE A 104 -6.62 -0.68 8.65
N ASP A 105 -6.65 -1.07 7.38
CA ASP A 105 -7.52 -2.08 6.82
C ASP A 105 -6.74 -3.34 6.43
N TRP A 106 -6.78 -4.35 7.29
CA TRP A 106 -6.14 -5.64 7.02
C TRP A 106 -6.71 -6.38 5.80
N GLN A 107 -7.89 -5.99 5.31
CA GLN A 107 -8.55 -6.60 4.16
C GLN A 107 -8.35 -5.80 2.86
N SER A 108 -7.66 -4.66 2.91
CA SER A 108 -7.44 -3.83 1.72
C SER A 108 -6.68 -4.62 0.65
N ILE A 109 -7.12 -4.50 -0.60
CA ILE A 109 -6.37 -5.03 -1.75
C ILE A 109 -5.03 -4.32 -1.94
N MET A 110 -4.88 -3.14 -1.35
CA MET A 110 -3.65 -2.34 -1.35
C MET A 110 -2.61 -2.81 -0.33
N LEU A 111 -2.93 -3.81 0.50
CA LEU A 111 -1.98 -4.41 1.45
C LEU A 111 -1.12 -5.49 0.78
N TYR A 112 0.21 -5.35 0.87
CA TYR A 112 1.10 -6.39 0.38
C TYR A 112 1.06 -7.66 1.23
N SER A 113 1.15 -8.79 0.54
CA SER A 113 1.38 -10.08 1.18
C SER A 113 2.79 -10.16 1.79
N SER A 114 2.96 -11.10 2.71
CA SER A 114 4.21 -11.26 3.47
C SER A 114 5.47 -11.49 2.64
N HIS A 115 5.33 -11.91 1.39
CA HIS A 115 6.46 -12.29 0.53
C HIS A 115 6.67 -11.34 -0.64
N ALA A 116 5.91 -10.24 -0.70
CA ALA A 116 6.02 -9.24 -1.76
C ALA A 116 7.46 -8.68 -1.85
N GLY A 117 8.00 -8.56 -3.06
CA GLY A 117 9.36 -8.03 -3.29
C GLY A 117 10.51 -8.87 -2.73
N GLY A 118 10.24 -10.00 -2.08
CA GLY A 118 11.26 -10.82 -1.41
C GLY A 118 12.21 -11.53 -2.37
N LYS A 119 13.46 -11.75 -1.92
CA LYS A 119 14.44 -12.63 -2.56
C LYS A 119 13.85 -14.02 -2.76
N LEU A 120 14.15 -14.65 -3.89
CA LEU A 120 13.83 -16.07 -4.08
C LEU A 120 14.54 -16.91 -3.02
N ASN A 121 13.81 -17.86 -2.45
CA ASN A 121 14.39 -18.86 -1.56
C ASN A 121 14.82 -20.07 -2.40
N TRP A 122 16.13 -20.30 -2.53
CA TRP A 122 16.64 -21.44 -3.30
C TRP A 122 16.45 -22.79 -2.58
N LYS A 123 16.19 -22.78 -1.26
CA LYS A 123 15.98 -23.98 -0.45
C LYS A 123 14.50 -24.41 -0.36
N LYS A 124 13.57 -23.51 -0.66
CA LYS A 124 12.11 -23.78 -0.59
C LYS A 124 11.41 -22.98 -1.68
N PRO A 125 10.43 -23.54 -2.40
CA PRO A 125 9.64 -22.77 -3.36
C PRO A 125 9.04 -21.54 -2.67
N GLY A 126 9.23 -20.37 -3.28
CA GLY A 126 8.70 -19.10 -2.79
C GLY A 126 9.75 -18.01 -2.57
N ARG A 127 9.28 -16.86 -2.06
CA ARG A 127 10.09 -15.69 -1.73
C ARG A 127 10.25 -15.57 -0.22
N ARG A 128 11.33 -14.94 0.24
CA ARG A 128 11.53 -14.62 1.65
C ARG A 128 10.48 -13.64 2.15
N THR A 129 10.12 -13.77 3.42
CA THR A 129 9.20 -12.86 4.11
C THR A 129 9.82 -11.46 4.22
N THR A 130 9.13 -10.46 3.72
CA THR A 130 9.51 -9.05 3.74
C THR A 130 8.66 -8.24 4.71
N LEU A 131 7.41 -8.65 4.95
CA LEU A 131 6.48 -7.93 5.81
C LEU A 131 5.67 -8.94 6.65
N THR A 132 5.46 -8.67 7.93
CA THR A 132 4.53 -9.44 8.76
C THR A 132 3.70 -8.51 9.64
N ARG A 133 2.68 -9.07 10.28
CA ARG A 133 2.12 -8.46 11.47
C ARG A 133 3.18 -8.33 12.56
N TRP A 134 2.96 -7.44 13.51
CA TRP A 134 3.85 -7.21 14.65
C TRP A 134 4.17 -8.48 15.47
N ASN A 135 3.22 -9.43 15.54
CA ASN A 135 3.37 -10.71 16.24
C ASN A 135 4.09 -11.78 15.40
N GLY A 136 4.49 -11.46 14.17
CA GLY A 136 5.17 -12.38 13.25
C GLY A 136 4.23 -13.16 12.32
N ASP A 137 2.92 -13.02 12.48
CA ASP A 137 1.97 -13.70 11.60
C ASP A 137 2.08 -13.19 10.16
N GLU A 138 2.00 -14.13 9.22
CA GLU A 138 2.01 -13.82 7.79
C GLU A 138 0.73 -13.11 7.35
N ILE A 139 0.90 -12.16 6.44
CA ILE A 139 -0.15 -11.43 5.75
C ILE A 139 -0.41 -12.18 4.44
N ARG A 140 -1.61 -12.74 4.33
CA ARG A 140 -2.07 -13.38 3.09
C ARG A 140 -2.45 -12.31 2.07
N PRO A 141 -2.31 -12.58 0.77
CA PRO A 141 -2.80 -11.67 -0.25
C PRO A 141 -4.32 -11.52 -0.16
N ASN A 142 -4.81 -10.29 -0.20
CA ASN A 142 -6.22 -9.99 -0.43
C ASN A 142 -6.49 -10.05 -1.93
N LEU A 143 -7.53 -10.78 -2.33
CA LEU A 143 -7.85 -11.03 -3.74
C LEU A 143 -8.93 -10.10 -4.29
N ASP A 144 -9.62 -9.38 -3.42
CA ASP A 144 -10.72 -8.49 -3.73
C ASP A 144 -10.56 -7.16 -2.98
N PRO A 145 -11.01 -6.02 -3.55
CA PRO A 145 -11.07 -4.75 -2.82
C PRO A 145 -11.97 -4.84 -1.60
N SER A 146 -11.55 -4.24 -0.50
CA SER A 146 -12.38 -4.12 0.69
C SER A 146 -13.48 -3.07 0.53
N ALA A 147 -14.43 -3.05 1.46
CA ALA A 147 -15.42 -1.97 1.52
C ALA A 147 -14.77 -0.59 1.75
N LEU A 148 -13.63 -0.54 2.45
CA LEU A 148 -12.91 0.70 2.72
C LEU A 148 -12.11 1.17 1.50
N ASP A 149 -11.61 0.27 0.65
CA ASP A 149 -11.00 0.62 -0.63
C ASP A 149 -12.03 1.35 -1.52
N GLY A 150 -13.25 0.79 -1.64
CA GLY A 150 -14.33 1.40 -2.41
C GLY A 150 -14.79 2.74 -1.85
N ALA A 151 -14.90 2.86 -0.52
CA ALA A 151 -15.26 4.11 0.14
C ALA A 151 -14.19 5.21 -0.07
N ALA A 152 -12.90 4.85 -0.02
CA ALA A 152 -11.82 5.78 -0.28
C ALA A 152 -11.84 6.30 -1.72
N ILE A 153 -12.11 5.43 -2.70
CA ILE A 153 -12.24 5.84 -4.11
C ILE A 153 -13.42 6.81 -4.29
N GLN A 154 -14.57 6.57 -3.65
CA GLN A 154 -15.71 7.49 -3.72
C GLN A 154 -15.39 8.88 -3.13
N LEU A 155 -14.52 8.94 -2.13
CA LEU A 155 -14.08 10.20 -1.53
C LEU A 155 -13.06 10.93 -2.41
N LEU A 156 -12.15 10.20 -3.05
CA LEU A 156 -11.14 10.74 -3.98
C LEU A 156 -11.74 11.17 -5.32
N CYS A 157 -12.77 10.47 -5.77
CA CYS A 157 -13.46 10.68 -7.04
C CYS A 157 -14.97 10.82 -6.78
N PRO A 158 -15.40 11.93 -6.14
CA PRO A 158 -16.81 12.13 -5.87
C PRO A 158 -17.59 12.18 -7.19
N PRO A 159 -18.82 11.63 -7.22
CA PRO A 159 -19.66 11.73 -8.41
C PRO A 159 -19.86 13.20 -8.76
N ALA A 160 -19.96 13.49 -10.05
CA ALA A 160 -20.28 14.85 -10.51
C ALA A 160 -21.56 15.33 -9.80
N PRO A 161 -21.60 16.60 -9.37
CA PRO A 161 -22.83 17.15 -8.82
C PRO A 161 -23.94 17.01 -9.87
N PRO A 162 -25.20 16.82 -9.45
CA PRO A 162 -26.30 16.80 -10.38
C PRO A 162 -26.29 18.09 -11.21
N PRO A 163 -26.73 18.04 -12.49
CA PRO A 163 -26.81 19.24 -13.32
C PRO A 163 -27.67 20.29 -12.59
N ALA A 164 -27.28 21.56 -12.72
CA ALA A 164 -28.05 22.66 -12.15
C ALA A 164 -29.50 22.59 -12.66
N PRO A 165 -30.50 22.90 -11.80
CA PRO A 165 -31.88 22.97 -12.26
C PRO A 165 -31.99 23.96 -13.42
N ALA A 166 -32.81 23.62 -14.42
CA ALA A 166 -33.07 24.51 -15.54
C ALA A 166 -33.56 25.88 -15.02
N PRO A 167 -33.13 26.99 -15.65
CA PRO A 167 -33.64 28.31 -15.26
C PRO A 167 -35.16 28.32 -15.36
N ALA A 168 -35.81 28.97 -14.38
CA ALA A 168 -37.26 29.13 -14.39
C ALA A 168 -37.69 29.80 -15.71
N PRO A 169 -38.83 29.40 -16.30
CA PRO A 169 -39.35 30.06 -17.49
C PRO A 169 -39.53 31.56 -17.20
N ALA A 170 -39.11 32.40 -18.16
CA ALA A 170 -39.30 33.84 -18.05
C ALA A 170 -40.80 34.15 -17.88
N PRO A 171 -41.17 35.14 -17.05
CA PRO A 171 -42.57 35.55 -16.94
C PRO A 171 -43.08 35.94 -18.32
N THR A 172 -44.23 35.38 -18.71
CA THR A 172 -44.93 35.78 -19.93
C THR A 172 -45.41 37.23 -19.82
N PRO A 173 -45.29 38.03 -20.90
CA PRO A 173 -45.73 39.43 -20.91
C PRO A 173 -47.24 39.58 -20.73
#